data_AF-A0A8X8KPZ2-F1
#
_entry.id   AF-A0A8X8KPZ2-F1
#
_cell.length_a   1.000
_cell.length_b   1.000
_cell.length_c   1.000
_cell.angle_alpha   90.00
_cell.angle_beta   90.00
_cell.angle_gamma   90.00
#
_symmetry.space_group_name_H-M   'P 1'
#
loop_
_entity.id
_entity.type
_entity.pdbx_description
1 polymer ?
#
loop_
_entity_poly.entity_id
_entity_poly.type
_entity_poly.pdbx_seq_one_letter_code
_entity_poly.pdbx_strand_id
1 'polypeptide(L)'
;MAIGFNLPYANLVAIYDYPDILRRPAAEALSRFADGGAPLILTWHAFAWAALLLVPLSIALALTPANRSTSDRLALFAAITGALSGVAQAIGLWRWVFVIPGLAQRHATGDATAKAAAEGVFDILNTWGGVAIGEHLGQWLLVFFVLALSALQWRQAKRLTGGIGFATAITIGIGTAEGLAIALGRNGDLFSLFTIAGFLGLSLWLILIGLHLLGALRHRAAA
;
A
#
# COMPACT_ATOMS: atom_id res chain seq x y z
N MET A 1 2.81 7.60 9.62
CA MET A 1 2.42 6.58 8.63
C MET A 1 0.97 6.72 8.21
N ALA A 2 -0.03 6.44 9.07
CA ALA A 2 -1.44 6.50 8.67
C ALA A 2 -1.83 7.83 7.99
N ILE A 3 -1.47 8.97 8.58
CA ILE A 3 -1.71 10.29 7.98
C ILE A 3 -0.94 10.44 6.65
N GLY A 4 0.37 10.18 6.65
CA GLY A 4 1.23 10.33 5.48
C GLY A 4 0.87 9.42 4.29
N PHE A 5 0.21 8.29 4.53
CA PHE A 5 -0.32 7.41 3.48
C PHE A 5 -1.67 7.91 2.94
N ASN A 6 -2.59 8.31 3.83
CA ASN A 6 -3.94 8.72 3.44
C ASN A 6 -4.00 10.11 2.77
N LEU A 7 -3.09 11.03 3.11
CA LEU A 7 -3.04 12.36 2.48
C LEU A 7 -2.79 12.32 0.96
N PRO A 8 -1.71 11.70 0.45
CA PRO A 8 -1.50 11.61 -0.99
C PRO A 8 -2.57 10.74 -1.67
N TYR A 9 -3.08 9.68 -1.01
CA TYR A 9 -4.20 8.90 -1.52
C TYR A 9 -5.45 9.77 -1.75
N ALA A 10 -5.88 10.53 -0.74
CA ALA A 10 -7.04 11.42 -0.85
C ALA A 10 -6.83 12.51 -1.90
N ASN A 11 -5.59 13.02 -2.05
CA ASN A 11 -5.28 13.98 -3.11
C ASN A 11 -5.38 13.33 -4.49
N LEU A 12 -4.91 12.10 -4.69
CA LEU A 12 -5.04 11.36 -5.95
C LEU A 12 -6.49 11.08 -6.31
N VAL A 13 -7.36 10.80 -5.34
CA VAL A 13 -8.81 10.72 -5.55
C VAL A 13 -9.32 12.04 -6.16
N ALA A 14 -8.92 13.17 -5.58
CA ALA A 14 -9.40 14.49 -6.00
C ALA A 14 -8.86 14.95 -7.37
N ILE A 15 -7.57 14.71 -7.66
CA ILE A 15 -6.90 15.28 -8.85
C ILE A 15 -6.80 14.32 -10.03
N TYR A 16 -6.97 13.01 -9.81
CA TYR A 16 -6.74 11.98 -10.82
C TYR A 16 -7.78 10.85 -10.83
N ASP A 17 -8.80 10.94 -9.98
CA ASP A 17 -9.86 9.92 -9.86
C ASP A 17 -9.33 8.52 -9.49
N TYR A 18 -8.28 8.49 -8.68
CA TYR A 18 -7.72 7.25 -8.14
C TYR A 18 -8.64 6.67 -7.04
N PRO A 19 -8.84 5.34 -6.95
CA PRO A 19 -8.28 4.27 -7.79
C PRO A 19 -9.09 3.94 -9.06
N ASP A 20 -10.24 4.57 -9.28
CA ASP A 20 -11.15 4.20 -10.37
C ASP A 20 -10.55 4.42 -11.76
N ILE A 21 -9.65 5.40 -11.92
CA ILE A 21 -8.88 5.62 -13.15
C ILE A 21 -8.07 4.40 -13.60
N LEU A 22 -7.70 3.49 -12.68
CA LEU A 22 -6.99 2.26 -13.02
C LEU A 22 -7.83 1.26 -13.81
N ARG A 23 -9.17 1.37 -13.72
CA ARG A 23 -10.13 0.49 -14.40
C ARG A 23 -10.60 1.05 -15.74
N ARG A 24 -10.15 2.27 -16.09
CA ARG A 24 -10.50 2.94 -17.34
C ARG A 24 -9.55 2.54 -18.46
N PRO A 25 -9.92 2.74 -19.73
CA PRO A 25 -9.03 2.48 -20.85
C PRO A 25 -7.70 3.23 -20.71
N ALA A 26 -6.59 2.60 -21.13
CA ALA A 26 -5.26 3.18 -21.05
C ALA A 26 -5.17 4.58 -21.67
N ALA A 27 -5.85 4.79 -22.80
CA ALA A 27 -5.93 6.09 -23.47
C ALA A 27 -6.45 7.21 -22.55
N GLU A 28 -7.49 6.92 -21.76
CA GLU A 28 -8.08 7.89 -20.85
C GLU A 28 -7.15 8.19 -19.68
N ALA A 29 -6.56 7.14 -19.08
CA ALA A 29 -5.61 7.31 -17.99
C ALA A 29 -4.38 8.11 -18.41
N LEU A 30 -3.79 7.78 -19.57
CA LEU A 30 -2.63 8.50 -20.11
C LEU A 30 -2.95 9.95 -20.47
N SER A 31 -4.12 10.22 -21.08
CA SER A 31 -4.56 11.60 -21.38
C SER A 31 -4.72 12.42 -20.10
N ARG A 32 -5.45 11.90 -19.11
CA ARG A 32 -5.62 12.60 -17.82
C ARG A 32 -4.28 12.78 -17.09
N PHE A 33 -3.36 11.83 -17.22
CA PHE A 33 -2.04 11.95 -16.61
C PHE A 33 -1.22 13.07 -17.26
N ALA A 34 -1.31 13.23 -18.58
CA ALA A 34 -0.68 14.33 -19.30
C ALA A 34 -1.21 15.69 -18.83
N ASP A 35 -2.52 15.80 -18.60
CA ASP A 35 -3.18 17.02 -18.10
C ASP A 35 -2.82 17.34 -16.64
N GLY A 36 -2.54 16.33 -15.82
CA GLY A 36 -2.28 16.49 -14.37
C GLY A 36 -0.92 17.12 -14.02
N GLY A 37 0.06 17.07 -14.93
CA GLY A 37 1.35 17.77 -14.80
C GLY A 37 2.15 17.44 -13.53
N ALA A 38 2.98 18.40 -13.09
CA ALA A 38 3.87 18.22 -11.95
C ALA A 38 3.18 17.91 -10.61
N PRO A 39 2.02 18.52 -10.25
CA PRO A 39 1.32 18.19 -9.00
C PRO A 39 0.92 16.71 -8.90
N LEU A 40 0.48 16.10 -10.01
CA LEU A 40 0.15 14.67 -10.05
C LEU A 40 1.38 13.80 -9.79
N ILE A 41 2.49 14.07 -10.47
CA ILE A 41 3.76 13.34 -10.31
C ILE A 41 4.27 13.44 -8.87
N LEU A 42 4.26 14.65 -8.28
CA LEU A 42 4.71 14.86 -6.90
C LEU A 42 3.81 14.16 -5.89
N THR A 43 2.50 14.08 -6.14
CA THR A 43 1.56 13.35 -5.29
C THR A 43 1.85 11.85 -5.32
N TRP A 44 2.08 11.27 -6.51
CA TRP A 44 2.50 9.87 -6.64
C TRP A 44 3.84 9.60 -5.95
N HIS A 45 4.79 10.54 -6.06
CA HIS A 45 6.09 10.41 -5.41
C HIS A 45 5.97 10.46 -3.88
N ALA A 46 5.16 11.38 -3.34
CA ALA A 46 4.84 11.42 -1.93
C ALA A 46 4.17 10.12 -1.45
N PHE A 47 3.28 9.55 -2.28
CA PHE A 47 2.62 8.28 -1.95
C PHE A 47 3.63 7.12 -1.89
N ALA A 48 4.54 7.05 -2.85
CA ALA A 48 5.60 6.04 -2.88
C ALA A 48 6.54 6.14 -1.68
N TRP A 49 6.92 7.36 -1.27
CA TRP A 49 7.68 7.57 -0.05
C TRP A 49 6.90 7.18 1.20
N ALA A 50 5.60 7.48 1.26
CA ALA A 50 4.76 7.04 2.35
C ALA A 50 4.75 5.51 2.46
N ALA A 51 4.65 4.78 1.34
CA ALA A 51 4.78 3.32 1.35
C ALA A 51 6.17 2.86 1.82
N LEU A 52 7.25 3.50 1.35
CA LEU A 52 8.62 3.14 1.73
C LEU A 52 8.91 3.40 3.21
N LEU A 53 8.26 4.37 3.85
CA LEU A 53 8.36 4.61 5.30
C LEU A 53 7.87 3.42 6.14
N LEU A 54 7.13 2.47 5.55
CA LEU A 54 6.81 1.20 6.20
C LEU A 54 8.07 0.38 6.53
N VAL A 55 9.17 0.56 5.78
CA VAL A 55 10.44 -0.13 6.03
C VAL A 55 10.99 0.16 7.43
N PRO A 56 11.40 1.39 7.78
CA PRO A 56 11.89 1.66 9.13
C PRO A 56 10.80 1.47 10.19
N LEU A 57 9.53 1.74 9.87
CA LEU A 57 8.43 1.59 10.81
C LEU A 57 8.22 0.14 11.24
N SER A 58 8.16 -0.78 10.29
CA SER A 58 7.92 -2.20 10.58
C SER A 58 9.05 -2.79 11.41
N ILE A 59 10.30 -2.45 11.09
CA ILE A 59 11.48 -2.84 11.88
C ILE A 59 11.37 -2.30 13.31
N ALA A 60 11.09 -1.00 13.47
CA ALA A 60 10.98 -0.37 14.78
C ALA A 60 9.83 -0.94 15.64
N LEU A 61 8.67 -1.19 15.03
CA LEU A 61 7.51 -1.77 15.71
C LEU A 61 7.73 -3.24 16.07
N ALA A 62 8.39 -4.00 15.20
CA ALA A 62 8.57 -5.43 15.37
C ALA A 62 9.70 -5.77 16.36
N LEU A 63 10.85 -5.10 16.28
CA LEU A 63 12.07 -5.49 17.01
C LEU A 63 12.21 -4.86 18.42
N THR A 64 11.09 -4.46 19.04
CA THR A 64 11.12 -3.97 20.42
C THR A 64 11.59 -5.06 21.39
N PRO A 65 12.23 -4.72 22.54
CA PRO A 65 12.66 -5.71 23.53
C PRO A 65 11.51 -6.62 24.01
N ALA A 66 10.31 -6.06 24.19
CA ALA A 66 9.13 -6.82 24.61
C ALA A 66 8.66 -7.83 23.55
N ASN A 67 8.74 -7.48 22.26
CA ASN A 67 8.40 -8.40 21.19
C ASN A 67 9.45 -9.51 21.06
N ARG A 68 10.74 -9.17 21.14
CA ARG A 68 11.83 -10.14 21.06
C ARG A 68 11.82 -11.12 22.24
N SER A 69 11.49 -10.65 23.45
CA SER A 69 11.31 -11.53 24.62
C SER A 69 10.08 -12.43 24.49
N THR A 70 9.01 -11.96 23.84
CA THR A 70 7.81 -12.78 23.57
C THR A 70 8.10 -13.86 22.52
N SER A 71 8.75 -13.49 21.41
CA SER A 71 9.21 -14.40 20.36
C SER A 71 10.13 -13.68 19.37
N ASP A 72 11.42 -13.95 19.45
CA ASP A 72 12.44 -13.37 18.56
C ASP A 72 12.18 -13.70 17.08
N ARG A 73 11.83 -14.95 16.77
CA ARG A 73 11.54 -15.40 15.41
C ARG A 73 10.36 -14.66 14.79
N LEU A 74 9.28 -14.48 15.56
CA LEU A 74 8.08 -13.80 15.07
C LEU A 74 8.31 -12.29 14.91
N ALA A 75 9.11 -11.69 15.79
CA ALA A 75 9.54 -10.31 15.67
C ALA A 75 10.39 -10.08 14.41
N LEU A 76 11.36 -10.96 14.14
CA LEU A 76 12.16 -10.90 12.90
C LEU A 76 11.31 -11.09 11.65
N PHE A 77 10.40 -12.07 11.66
CA PHE A 77 9.49 -12.31 10.54
C PHE A 77 8.60 -11.09 10.25
N ALA A 78 8.05 -10.46 11.29
CA ALA A 78 7.29 -9.22 11.14
C ALA A 78 8.14 -8.10 10.54
N ALA A 79 9.35 -7.87 11.05
CA ALA A 79 10.25 -6.84 10.53
C ALA A 79 10.58 -7.04 9.03
N ILE A 80 10.91 -8.27 8.64
CA ILE A 80 11.27 -8.61 7.26
C ILE A 80 10.08 -8.42 6.32
N THR A 81 8.93 -9.02 6.66
CA THR A 81 7.74 -8.96 5.80
C THR A 81 7.20 -7.55 5.67
N GLY A 82 7.20 -6.76 6.74
CA GLY A 82 6.78 -5.35 6.70
C GLY A 82 7.72 -4.49 5.86
N ALA A 83 9.03 -4.71 5.96
CA ALA A 83 10.01 -4.00 5.15
C ALA A 83 9.88 -4.35 3.67
N LEU A 84 9.80 -5.63 3.34
CA LEU A 84 9.62 -6.09 1.95
C LEU A 84 8.30 -5.58 1.37
N SER A 85 7.22 -5.52 2.16
CA SER A 85 5.95 -4.93 1.75
C SER A 85 6.09 -3.45 1.36
N GLY A 86 6.77 -2.66 2.19
CA GLY A 86 7.01 -1.24 1.92
C GLY A 86 7.80 -1.03 0.63
N VAL A 87 8.82 -1.86 0.38
CA VAL A 87 9.61 -1.83 -0.85
C VAL A 87 8.76 -2.20 -2.07
N ALA A 88 8.01 -3.31 -2.01
CA ALA A 88 7.19 -3.78 -3.13
C ALA A 88 6.12 -2.74 -3.51
N GLN A 89 5.43 -2.16 -2.53
CA GLN A 89 4.45 -1.11 -2.76
C GLN A 89 5.08 0.17 -3.33
N ALA A 90 6.25 0.59 -2.82
CA ALA A 90 6.97 1.74 -3.35
C ALA A 90 7.41 1.53 -4.82
N ILE A 91 7.90 0.33 -5.16
CA ILE A 91 8.22 -0.03 -6.56
C ILE A 91 7.00 0.11 -7.45
N GLY A 92 5.85 -0.45 -7.02
CA GLY A 92 4.59 -0.30 -7.73
C GLY A 92 4.27 1.18 -7.95
N LEU A 93 4.25 1.99 -6.90
CA LEU A 93 3.90 3.41 -6.98
C LEU A 93 4.86 4.25 -7.83
N TRP A 94 6.16 3.99 -7.77
CA TRP A 94 7.17 4.75 -8.53
C TRP A 94 7.09 4.58 -10.05
N ARG A 95 6.36 3.57 -10.56
CA ARG A 95 6.03 3.50 -11.99
C ARG A 95 5.33 4.77 -12.47
N TRP A 96 4.46 5.35 -11.65
CA TRP A 96 3.73 6.60 -11.93
C TRP A 96 4.65 7.83 -11.97
N VAL A 97 5.83 7.75 -11.37
CA VAL A 97 6.77 8.87 -11.30
C VAL A 97 7.82 8.78 -12.40
N PHE A 98 8.35 7.59 -12.66
CA PHE A 98 9.52 7.42 -13.52
C PHE A 98 9.20 6.86 -14.91
N VAL A 99 8.02 6.26 -15.11
CA VAL A 99 7.68 5.61 -16.40
C VAL A 99 6.44 6.23 -17.04
N ILE A 100 5.34 6.37 -16.29
CA ILE A 100 4.07 6.87 -16.83
C ILE A 100 4.17 8.27 -17.45
N PRO A 101 4.95 9.25 -16.94
CA PRO A 101 5.05 10.56 -17.59
C PRO A 101 5.56 10.48 -19.03
N GLY A 102 6.52 9.59 -19.30
CA GLY A 102 7.04 9.37 -20.66
C GLY A 102 6.02 8.69 -21.58
N LEU A 103 5.20 7.78 -21.05
CA LEU A 103 4.11 7.17 -21.81
C LEU A 103 3.00 8.17 -22.12
N ALA A 104 2.61 8.99 -21.14
CA ALA A 104 1.60 10.03 -21.30
C ALA A 104 2.02 11.07 -22.35
N GLN A 105 3.30 11.48 -22.34
CA GLN A 105 3.82 12.40 -23.37
C GLN A 105 3.79 11.77 -24.78
N ARG A 106 4.25 10.51 -24.92
CA ARG A 106 4.19 9.79 -26.21
C ARG A 106 2.77 9.61 -26.71
N HIS A 107 1.83 9.35 -25.80
CA HIS A 107 0.41 9.23 -26.12
C HIS A 107 -0.20 10.57 -26.55
N ALA A 108 0.20 11.67 -25.93
CA ALA A 108 -0.30 13.00 -26.27
C ALA A 108 0.19 13.49 -27.65
N THR A 109 1.47 13.29 -27.97
CA THR A 109 2.10 13.90 -29.16
C THR A 109 2.36 12.92 -30.31
N GLY A 110 2.26 11.62 -30.07
CA GLY A 110 2.55 10.59 -31.06
C GLY A 110 1.46 10.39 -32.12
N ASP A 111 1.84 9.74 -33.21
CA ASP A 111 0.89 9.22 -34.20
C ASP A 111 0.10 8.02 -33.64
N ALA A 112 -0.84 7.48 -34.43
CA ALA A 112 -1.69 6.36 -33.99
C ALA A 112 -0.87 5.14 -33.52
N THR A 113 0.25 4.85 -34.17
CA THR A 113 1.13 3.73 -33.83
C THR A 113 1.82 3.96 -32.48
N ALA A 114 2.35 5.16 -32.25
CA ALA A 114 2.99 5.53 -31.00
C ALA A 114 2.00 5.54 -29.82
N LYS A 115 0.75 6.00 -30.05
CA LYS A 115 -0.31 5.96 -29.04
C LYS A 115 -0.66 4.53 -28.63
N ALA A 116 -0.92 3.66 -29.60
CA ALA A 116 -1.24 2.26 -29.33
C ALA A 116 -0.09 1.53 -28.60
N ALA A 117 1.16 1.83 -28.95
CA ALA A 117 2.32 1.29 -28.23
C ALA A 117 2.41 1.79 -26.79
N ALA A 118 2.14 3.08 -26.53
CA ALA A 118 2.14 3.64 -25.18
C ALA A 118 1.06 3.01 -24.30
N GLU A 119 -0.15 2.81 -24.86
CA GLU A 119 -1.27 2.14 -24.20
C GLU A 119 -0.94 0.67 -23.85
N GLY A 120 -0.39 -0.10 -24.78
CA GLY A 120 0.01 -1.49 -24.51
C GLY A 120 1.09 -1.61 -23.43
N VAL A 121 2.07 -0.70 -23.41
CA VAL A 121 3.10 -0.67 -22.35
C VAL A 121 2.50 -0.26 -21.00
N PHE A 122 1.54 0.67 -21.00
CA PHE A 122 0.81 1.07 -19.80
C PHE A 122 0.07 -0.11 -19.16
N ASP A 123 -0.64 -0.91 -19.95
CA ASP A 123 -1.37 -2.09 -19.47
C ASP A 123 -0.44 -3.14 -18.88
N ILE A 124 0.71 -3.39 -19.52
CA ILE A 124 1.74 -4.30 -19.01
C ILE A 124 2.27 -3.80 -17.66
N LEU A 125 2.60 -2.51 -17.55
CA LEU A 125 3.13 -1.94 -16.31
C LEU A 125 2.10 -1.90 -15.18
N ASN A 126 0.83 -1.67 -15.48
CA ASN A 126 -0.22 -1.73 -14.48
C ASN A 126 -0.47 -3.16 -14.00
N THR A 127 -0.49 -4.13 -14.90
CA THR A 127 -0.68 -5.54 -14.53
C THR A 127 0.53 -6.09 -13.76
N TRP A 128 1.74 -5.82 -14.23
CA TRP A 128 2.96 -6.33 -13.59
C TRP A 128 3.40 -5.49 -12.39
N GLY A 129 3.65 -4.20 -12.60
CA GLY A 129 4.17 -3.30 -11.56
C GLY A 129 3.11 -2.93 -10.53
N GLY A 130 1.89 -2.64 -10.98
CA GLY A 130 0.75 -2.34 -10.11
C GLY A 130 0.23 -3.58 -9.40
N VAL A 131 -0.44 -4.45 -10.16
CA VAL A 131 -1.19 -5.58 -9.60
C VAL A 131 -0.26 -6.67 -9.04
N ALA A 132 0.69 -7.19 -9.80
CA ALA A 132 1.50 -8.32 -9.33
C ALA A 132 2.50 -7.94 -8.21
N ILE A 133 3.26 -6.86 -8.40
CA ILE A 133 4.30 -6.43 -7.45
C ILE A 133 3.71 -5.58 -6.31
N GLY A 134 3.09 -4.45 -6.65
CA GLY A 134 2.64 -3.47 -5.67
C GLY A 134 1.49 -3.98 -4.80
N GLU A 135 0.44 -4.50 -5.45
CA GLU A 135 -0.78 -4.94 -4.77
C GLU A 135 -0.63 -6.36 -4.27
N HIS A 136 -0.47 -7.37 -5.13
CA HIS A 136 -0.52 -8.76 -4.71
C HIS A 136 0.64 -9.15 -3.78
N LEU A 137 1.90 -9.06 -4.26
CA LEU A 137 3.05 -9.38 -3.43
C LEU A 137 3.18 -8.43 -2.23
N GLY A 138 3.05 -7.12 -2.47
CA GLY A 138 3.14 -6.10 -1.44
C GLY A 138 2.10 -6.26 -0.33
N GLN A 139 0.84 -6.53 -0.66
CA GLN A 139 -0.23 -6.72 0.33
C GLN A 139 -0.14 -8.07 1.04
N TRP A 140 0.30 -9.17 0.40
CA TRP A 140 0.55 -10.42 1.13
C TRP A 140 1.65 -10.27 2.18
N LEU A 141 2.75 -9.60 1.82
CA LEU A 141 3.81 -9.26 2.76
C LEU A 141 3.29 -8.36 3.90
N LEU A 142 2.39 -7.43 3.59
CA LEU A 142 1.71 -6.58 4.60
C LEU A 142 0.85 -7.43 5.54
N VAL A 143 0.06 -8.36 4.99
CA VAL A 143 -0.77 -9.30 5.76
C VAL A 143 0.10 -10.09 6.73
N PHE A 144 1.23 -10.64 6.27
CA PHE A 144 2.15 -11.38 7.14
C PHE A 144 2.74 -10.52 8.25
N PHE A 145 3.11 -9.27 7.95
CA PHE A 145 3.56 -8.32 8.97
C PHE A 145 2.48 -8.07 10.03
N VAL A 146 1.26 -7.75 9.60
CA VAL A 146 0.15 -7.43 10.51
C VAL A 146 -0.23 -8.66 11.34
N LEU A 147 -0.32 -9.85 10.74
CA LEU A 147 -0.60 -11.11 11.47
C LEU A 147 0.46 -11.40 12.53
N ALA A 148 1.75 -11.30 12.17
CA ALA A 148 2.84 -11.58 13.07
C ALA A 148 2.87 -10.60 14.25
N LEU A 149 2.70 -9.30 13.99
CA LEU A 149 2.65 -8.29 15.05
C LEU A 149 1.39 -8.43 15.92
N SER A 150 0.26 -8.79 15.33
CA SER A 150 -0.99 -9.06 16.06
C SER A 150 -0.87 -10.27 16.97
N ALA A 151 -0.21 -11.35 16.51
CA ALA A 151 0.08 -12.52 17.33
C ALA A 151 1.02 -12.20 18.50
N LEU A 152 2.04 -11.35 18.30
CA LEU A 152 2.87 -10.83 19.39
C LEU A 152 2.05 -10.03 20.41
N GLN A 153 1.21 -9.10 19.94
CA GLN A 153 0.35 -8.28 20.80
C GLN A 153 -0.62 -9.16 21.60
N TRP A 154 -1.22 -10.17 20.96
CA TRP A 154 -2.14 -11.10 21.61
C TRP A 154 -1.46 -11.89 22.74
N ARG A 155 -0.24 -12.38 22.50
CA ARG A 155 0.59 -13.08 23.50
C ARG A 155 1.04 -12.17 24.65
N GLN A 156 1.12 -10.87 24.41
CA GLN A 156 1.36 -9.84 25.42
C GLN A 156 0.07 -9.33 26.11
N ALA A 157 -1.04 -10.04 25.95
CA ALA A 157 -2.36 -9.66 26.46
C ALA A 157 -2.92 -8.32 25.96
N LYS A 158 -2.36 -7.74 24.88
CA LYS A 158 -2.91 -6.56 24.19
C LYS A 158 -4.03 -6.98 23.23
N ARG A 159 -5.12 -7.51 23.81
CA ARG A 159 -6.21 -8.17 23.07
C ARG A 159 -6.92 -7.26 22.08
N LEU A 160 -7.13 -5.99 22.43
CA LEU A 160 -7.81 -5.02 21.55
C LEU A 160 -7.01 -4.79 20.26
N THR A 161 -5.76 -4.37 20.37
CA THR A 161 -4.92 -4.08 19.19
C THR A 161 -4.59 -5.36 18.42
N GLY A 162 -4.36 -6.49 19.11
CA GLY A 162 -4.16 -7.78 18.45
C GLY A 162 -5.39 -8.24 17.67
N GLY A 163 -6.59 -8.13 18.25
CA GLY A 163 -7.85 -8.50 17.59
C GLY A 163 -8.16 -7.64 16.37
N ILE A 164 -8.02 -6.32 16.49
CA ILE A 164 -8.18 -5.40 15.36
C ILE A 164 -7.17 -5.73 14.25
N GLY A 165 -5.91 -5.99 14.61
CA GLY A 165 -4.88 -6.33 13.64
C GLY A 165 -5.16 -7.65 12.91
N PHE A 166 -5.68 -8.68 13.59
CA PHE A 166 -6.13 -9.91 12.93
C PHE A 166 -7.27 -9.65 11.93
N ALA A 167 -8.30 -8.90 12.33
CA ALA A 167 -9.40 -8.54 11.45
C ALA A 167 -8.93 -7.76 10.23
N THR A 168 -8.05 -6.77 10.42
CA THR A 168 -7.40 -6.01 9.35
C THR A 168 -6.64 -6.92 8.39
N ALA A 169 -5.81 -7.82 8.90
CA ALA A 169 -5.01 -8.70 8.06
C ALA A 169 -5.86 -9.68 7.24
N ILE A 170 -6.92 -10.24 7.82
CA ILE A 170 -7.88 -11.09 7.10
C ILE A 170 -8.57 -10.29 6.00
N THR A 171 -9.01 -9.07 6.31
CA THR A 171 -9.72 -8.20 5.36
C THR A 171 -8.82 -7.85 4.16
N ILE A 172 -7.56 -7.45 4.40
CA ILE A 172 -6.58 -7.22 3.32
C ILE A 172 -6.30 -8.52 2.57
N GLY A 173 -6.14 -9.65 3.27
CA GLY A 173 -5.88 -10.95 2.66
C GLY A 173 -6.99 -11.45 1.73
N ILE A 174 -8.25 -11.11 2.01
CA ILE A 174 -9.36 -11.34 1.08
C ILE A 174 -9.24 -10.39 -0.12
N GLY A 175 -8.92 -9.12 0.11
CA GLY A 175 -8.77 -8.12 -0.94
C GLY A 175 -7.67 -8.43 -1.97
N THR A 176 -6.57 -9.06 -1.55
CA THR A 176 -5.46 -9.45 -2.46
C THR A 176 -5.87 -10.42 -3.58
N ALA A 177 -7.05 -11.03 -3.47
CA ALA A 177 -7.63 -11.89 -4.50
C ALA A 177 -8.21 -11.12 -5.70
N GLU A 178 -8.33 -9.78 -5.64
CA GLU A 178 -8.82 -8.95 -6.76
C GLU A 178 -8.02 -9.22 -8.04
N GLY A 179 -6.69 -9.11 -7.98
CA GLY A 179 -5.83 -9.34 -9.15
C GLY A 179 -5.94 -10.76 -9.73
N LEU A 180 -6.10 -11.78 -8.86
CA LEU A 180 -6.31 -13.15 -9.29
C LEU A 180 -7.68 -13.33 -9.95
N ALA A 181 -8.74 -12.71 -9.40
CA ALA A 181 -10.08 -12.75 -9.98
C ALA A 181 -10.09 -12.14 -11.39
N ILE A 182 -9.46 -10.98 -11.57
CA ILE A 182 -9.33 -10.31 -12.86
C ILE A 182 -8.55 -11.18 -13.85
N ALA A 183 -7.43 -11.78 -13.42
CA ALA A 183 -6.64 -12.68 -14.27
C ALA A 183 -7.43 -13.94 -14.72
N LEU A 184 -8.40 -14.36 -13.91
CA LEU A 184 -9.33 -15.45 -14.24
C LEU A 184 -10.56 -14.99 -15.06
N GLY A 185 -10.59 -13.73 -15.50
CA GLY A 185 -11.71 -13.16 -16.26
C GLY A 185 -12.98 -12.96 -15.43
N ARG A 186 -12.86 -12.84 -14.10
CA ARG A 186 -13.98 -12.62 -13.17
C ARG A 186 -14.00 -11.18 -12.67
N ASN A 187 -15.17 -10.73 -12.20
CA ASN A 187 -15.29 -9.44 -11.54
C ASN A 187 -14.52 -9.44 -10.20
N GLY A 188 -13.67 -8.42 -10.00
CA GLY A 188 -12.88 -8.17 -8.79
C GLY A 188 -13.48 -7.19 -7.79
N ASP A 189 -14.61 -6.54 -8.09
CA ASP A 189 -15.17 -5.42 -7.31
C ASP A 189 -15.36 -5.74 -5.83
N LEU A 190 -15.87 -6.93 -5.51
CA LEU A 190 -16.07 -7.37 -4.14
C LEU A 190 -14.73 -7.41 -3.39
N PHE A 191 -13.69 -7.97 -4.00
CA PHE A 191 -12.36 -8.02 -3.40
C PHE A 191 -11.76 -6.61 -3.24
N SER A 192 -12.03 -5.69 -4.17
CA SER A 192 -11.59 -4.31 -4.03
C SER A 192 -12.19 -3.60 -2.82
N LEU A 193 -13.47 -3.86 -2.51
CA LEU A 193 -14.11 -3.35 -1.29
C LEU A 193 -13.41 -3.87 -0.03
N PHE A 194 -13.01 -5.15 -0.02
CA PHE A 194 -12.19 -5.71 1.06
C PHE A 194 -10.81 -5.04 1.14
N THR A 195 -10.16 -4.75 0.01
CA THR A 195 -8.90 -4.00 0.00
C THR A 195 -9.08 -2.63 0.67
N ILE A 196 -10.08 -1.85 0.27
CA ILE A 196 -10.37 -0.52 0.86
C ILE A 196 -10.65 -0.64 2.36
N ALA A 197 -11.56 -1.54 2.76
CA ALA A 197 -11.88 -1.77 4.17
C ALA A 197 -10.65 -2.20 4.98
N GLY A 198 -9.80 -3.04 4.41
CA GLY A 198 -8.56 -3.50 4.99
C GLY A 198 -7.56 -2.36 5.24
N PHE A 199 -7.36 -1.46 4.27
CA PHE A 199 -6.47 -0.29 4.44
C PHE A 199 -7.02 0.74 5.43
N LEU A 200 -8.34 0.91 5.52
CA LEU A 200 -8.97 1.70 6.59
C LEU A 200 -8.74 1.05 7.96
N GLY A 201 -8.91 -0.27 8.07
CA GLY A 201 -8.59 -1.04 9.27
C GLY A 201 -7.12 -0.94 9.68
N LEU A 202 -6.20 -0.97 8.71
CA LEU A 202 -4.77 -0.74 8.93
C LEU A 202 -4.50 0.66 9.47
N SER A 203 -5.15 1.68 8.91
CA SER A 203 -5.01 3.06 9.36
C SER A 203 -5.46 3.21 10.81
N LEU A 204 -6.63 2.69 11.15
CA LEU A 204 -7.13 2.67 12.52
C LEU A 204 -6.17 1.93 13.47
N TRP A 205 -5.72 0.74 13.07
CA TRP A 205 -4.80 -0.09 13.87
C TRP A 205 -3.47 0.62 14.14
N LEU A 206 -2.86 1.25 13.13
CA LEU A 206 -1.63 2.03 13.28
C LEU A 206 -1.81 3.25 14.18
N ILE A 207 -2.96 3.93 14.11
CA ILE A 207 -3.30 5.05 15.01
C ILE A 207 -3.37 4.55 16.46
N LEU A 208 -4.07 3.45 16.72
CA LEU A 208 -4.20 2.87 18.06
C LEU A 208 -2.86 2.45 18.66
N ILE A 209 -1.98 1.85 17.85
CA ILE A 209 -0.60 1.53 18.26
C ILE A 209 0.17 2.82 18.57
N GLY A 210 0.09 3.83 17.71
CA GLY A 210 0.75 5.12 17.90
C GLY A 210 0.33 5.81 19.21
N LEU A 211 -0.97 5.85 19.50
CA LEU A 211 -1.51 6.41 20.73
C LEU A 211 -1.00 5.68 21.99
N HIS A 212 -0.94 4.35 21.95
CA HIS A 212 -0.37 3.55 23.06
C HIS A 212 1.11 3.86 23.30
N LEU A 213 1.90 4.00 22.23
CA LEU A 213 3.32 4.33 22.34
C LEU A 213 3.54 5.73 22.92
N LEU A 214 2.76 6.72 22.47
CA LEU A 214 2.83 8.09 23.01
C LEU A 214 2.40 8.14 24.48
N GLY A 215 1.35 7.41 24.87
CA GLY A 215 0.93 7.30 26.27
C GLY A 215 2.02 6.69 27.15
N ALA A 216 2.66 5.62 26.69
CA ALA A 216 3.74 4.97 27.43
C ALA A 216 4.97 5.88 27.64
N LEU A 217 5.32 6.71 26.65
CA LEU A 217 6.40 7.69 26.76
C LEU A 217 6.09 8.75 27.83
N ARG A 218 4.84 9.24 27.88
CA ARG A 218 4.42 10.23 28.88
C ARG A 218 4.49 9.68 30.30
N HIS A 219 4.08 8.42 30.51
CA HIS A 219 4.18 7.79 31.82
C HIS A 219 5.62 7.59 32.29
N ARG A 220 6.55 7.25 31.38
CA ARG A 220 7.98 7.13 31.71
C ARG A 220 8.66 8.46 32.00
N ALA A 221 8.22 9.55 31.40
CA ALA A 221 8.77 10.88 31.65
C ALA A 221 8.26 11.50 32.97
N ALA A 222 7.15 10.98 33.51
CA ALA A 222 6.54 11.44 34.75
C ALA A 222 6.92 10.59 35.99
N ALA A 223 7.69 9.52 35.81
CA ALA A 223 8.19 8.61 36.84
C ALA A 223 9.70 8.81 37.02
#